data_AF-A0A355A328-F1
#
_entry.id   AF-A0A355A328-F1
#
_cell.length_a   1.000
_cell.length_b   1.000
_cell.length_c   1.000
_cell.angle_alpha   90.00
_cell.angle_beta   90.00
_cell.angle_gamma   90.00
#
_symmetry.space_group_name_H-M   'P 1'
#
loop_
_entity.id
_entity.type
_entity.pdbx_description
1 polymer ?
#
loop_
_entity_poly.entity_id
_entity_poly.type
_entity_poly.pdbx_seq_one_letter_code
_entity_poly.pdbx_strand_id
1 'polypeptide(L)'
;MQKPRLAWWDTLSGFPLPGHSNKPRQTGYTMLLDKRLGLSETRDLLELACDYIDIIKLTFGTSALYPESVLRDKIKLIRFYGVDVYPGGTLFEIAMWQDKLESYLQRAAELGFTGIEVSDGTIPLSA
;
A
#
# COMPACT_ATOMS: atom_id res chain seq x y z
N MET A 1 -7.51 3.26 -18.55
CA MET A 1 -7.08 2.13 -19.40
C MET A 1 -8.28 1.24 -19.64
N GLN A 2 -8.44 0.71 -20.86
CA GLN A 2 -9.44 -0.31 -21.15
C GLN A 2 -9.03 -1.59 -20.42
N LYS A 3 -9.93 -2.19 -19.62
CA LYS A 3 -9.60 -3.41 -18.89
C LYS A 3 -9.37 -4.57 -19.88
N PRO A 4 -8.28 -5.34 -19.72
CA PRO A 4 -8.04 -6.49 -20.56
C PRO A 4 -9.12 -7.55 -20.33
N ARG A 5 -9.43 -8.31 -21.38
CA ARG A 5 -10.34 -9.45 -21.29
C ARG A 5 -9.71 -10.54 -20.41
N LEU A 6 -10.48 -11.09 -19.47
CA LEU A 6 -10.03 -12.20 -18.62
C LEU A 6 -9.94 -13.51 -19.40
N ALA A 7 -8.93 -14.32 -19.10
CA ALA A 7 -8.61 -15.55 -19.85
C ALA A 7 -9.76 -16.58 -19.88
N TRP A 8 -10.58 -16.64 -18.83
CA TRP A 8 -11.64 -17.65 -18.65
C TRP A 8 -13.05 -17.10 -18.87
N TRP A 9 -13.18 -15.85 -19.34
CA TRP A 9 -14.45 -15.13 -19.40
C TRP A 9 -15.55 -15.87 -20.18
N ASP A 10 -15.18 -16.52 -21.30
CA ASP A 10 -16.14 -17.22 -22.16
C ASP A 10 -16.43 -18.65 -21.68
N THR A 11 -15.64 -19.18 -20.74
CA THR A 11 -15.73 -20.57 -20.28
C THR A 11 -16.47 -20.68 -18.95
N LEU A 12 -16.25 -19.73 -18.04
CA LEU A 12 -16.79 -19.77 -16.67
C LEU A 12 -17.93 -18.78 -16.51
N SER A 13 -19.16 -19.28 -16.68
CA SER A 13 -20.38 -18.51 -16.42
C SER A 13 -20.47 -18.07 -14.96
N GLY A 14 -20.69 -16.78 -14.71
CA GLY A 14 -20.88 -16.23 -13.36
C GLY A 14 -19.59 -16.01 -12.56
N PHE A 15 -18.42 -16.06 -13.21
CA PHE A 15 -17.13 -15.75 -12.59
C PHE A 15 -16.47 -14.52 -13.26
N PRO A 16 -15.84 -13.60 -12.49
CA PRO A 16 -15.82 -13.54 -11.02
C PRO A 16 -17.21 -13.30 -10.43
N LEU A 17 -17.41 -13.72 -9.17
CA LEU A 17 -18.69 -13.62 -8.49
C LEU A 17 -19.19 -12.16 -8.46
N PRO A 18 -20.51 -11.93 -8.59
CA PRO A 18 -21.07 -10.59 -8.42
C PRO A 18 -20.92 -10.10 -6.97
N GLY A 19 -20.89 -8.78 -6.77
CA GLY A 19 -20.82 -8.16 -5.44
C GLY A 19 -19.48 -7.48 -5.10
N HIS A 20 -18.48 -7.57 -5.99
CA HIS A 20 -17.26 -6.79 -5.84
C HIS A 20 -17.49 -5.32 -6.24
N SER A 21 -17.09 -4.40 -5.37
CA SER A 21 -17.05 -2.98 -5.69
C SER A 21 -15.89 -2.67 -6.64
N ASN A 22 -16.13 -1.80 -7.62
CA ASN A 22 -15.06 -1.22 -8.43
C ASN A 22 -14.30 -0.15 -7.63
N LYS A 23 -13.07 0.14 -8.03
CA LYS A 23 -12.32 1.27 -7.49
C LYS A 23 -12.91 2.62 -7.94
N PRO A 24 -12.91 3.66 -7.09
CA PRO A 24 -12.57 3.63 -5.67
C PRO A 24 -13.63 2.86 -4.87
N ARG A 25 -13.18 1.91 -4.05
CA ARG A 25 -14.08 1.04 -3.27
C ARG A 25 -14.64 1.80 -2.08
N GLN A 26 -15.81 1.39 -1.61
CA GLN A 26 -16.38 1.85 -0.34
C GLN A 26 -16.53 0.71 0.68
N THR A 27 -16.49 -0.54 0.21
CA THR A 27 -16.59 -1.75 1.02
C THR A 27 -15.74 -2.85 0.37
N GLY A 28 -15.33 -3.84 1.16
CA GLY A 28 -14.54 -4.99 0.67
C GLY A 28 -13.11 -4.64 0.28
N TYR A 29 -12.47 -3.74 1.04
CA TYR A 29 -11.08 -3.33 0.80
C TYR A 29 -10.11 -4.49 0.93
N THR A 30 -9.14 -4.54 0.02
CA THR A 30 -7.99 -5.45 0.09
C THR A 30 -6.73 -4.63 0.37
N MET A 31 -6.14 -4.84 1.55
CA MET A 31 -4.83 -4.31 1.88
C MET A 31 -3.79 -5.42 1.74
N LEU A 32 -2.71 -5.14 1.00
CA LEU A 32 -1.57 -6.03 0.86
C LEU A 32 -0.42 -5.62 1.77
N LEU A 33 0.25 -6.64 2.29
CA LEU A 33 1.39 -6.50 3.16
C LEU A 33 2.69 -6.73 2.37
N ASP A 34 3.46 -5.67 2.14
CA ASP A 34 4.74 -5.74 1.42
C ASP A 34 5.91 -5.96 2.39
N LYS A 35 6.50 -7.15 2.31
CA LYS A 35 7.60 -7.63 3.16
C LYS A 35 8.99 -7.49 2.52
N ARG A 36 9.18 -6.52 1.60
CA ARG A 36 10.42 -6.20 0.84
C ARG A 36 10.44 -6.67 -0.62
N LEU A 37 9.34 -6.46 -1.36
CA LEU A 37 9.36 -6.65 -2.81
C LEU A 37 10.25 -5.59 -3.49
N GLY A 38 10.98 -6.00 -4.53
CA GLY A 38 11.70 -5.07 -5.40
C GLY A 38 10.77 -4.22 -6.27
N LEU A 39 11.32 -3.25 -7.01
CA LEU A 39 10.54 -2.44 -7.95
C LEU A 39 9.92 -3.27 -9.07
N SER A 40 10.66 -4.20 -9.65
CA SER A 40 10.17 -5.06 -10.73
C SER A 40 9.03 -5.96 -10.25
N GLU A 41 9.19 -6.64 -9.12
CA GLU A 41 8.12 -7.49 -8.55
C GLU A 41 6.88 -6.67 -8.17
N THR A 42 7.08 -5.43 -7.67
CA THR A 42 5.97 -4.51 -7.40
C THR A 42 5.24 -4.14 -8.69
N ARG A 43 5.96 -3.91 -9.78
CA ARG A 43 5.36 -3.62 -11.09
C ARG A 43 4.56 -4.81 -11.59
N ASP A 44 5.15 -6.00 -11.61
CA ASP A 44 4.51 -7.21 -12.10
C ASP A 44 3.24 -7.52 -11.31
N LEU A 45 3.29 -7.35 -9.98
CA LEU A 45 2.12 -7.48 -9.10
C LEU A 45 1.01 -6.49 -9.47
N LEU A 46 1.35 -5.21 -9.66
CA LEU A 46 0.37 -4.17 -9.94
C LEU A 46 -0.20 -4.30 -11.35
N GLU A 47 0.61 -4.60 -12.37
CA GLU A 47 0.14 -4.84 -13.74
C GLU A 47 -0.89 -5.97 -13.81
N LEU A 48 -0.71 -7.01 -13.00
CA LEU A 48 -1.62 -8.15 -12.97
C LEU A 48 -2.84 -7.93 -12.08
N ALA A 49 -2.66 -7.31 -10.91
CA ALA A 49 -3.63 -7.40 -9.82
C ALA A 49 -4.07 -6.06 -9.23
N CYS A 50 -3.65 -4.89 -9.77
CA CYS A 50 -3.99 -3.58 -9.20
C CYS A 50 -5.50 -3.37 -9.03
N ASP A 51 -6.31 -3.97 -9.89
CA ASP A 51 -7.76 -3.89 -9.82
C ASP A 51 -8.30 -4.45 -8.50
N TYR A 52 -7.59 -5.38 -7.86
CA TYR A 52 -8.02 -6.08 -6.64
C TYR A 52 -7.29 -5.62 -5.38
N ILE A 53 -6.38 -4.65 -5.47
CA ILE A 53 -5.55 -4.17 -4.36
C ILE A 53 -5.88 -2.72 -4.08
N ASP A 54 -6.37 -2.35 -2.91
CA ASP A 54 -6.71 -0.95 -2.60
C ASP A 54 -5.55 -0.23 -1.94
N ILE A 55 -4.86 -0.91 -1.03
CA ILE A 55 -3.81 -0.31 -0.20
C ILE A 55 -2.63 -1.27 -0.08
N ILE A 56 -1.41 -0.73 -0.08
CA ILE A 56 -0.17 -1.47 0.21
C ILE A 56 0.48 -0.90 1.46
N LYS A 57 0.68 -1.76 2.46
CA LYS A 57 1.47 -1.46 3.65
C LYS A 57 2.91 -1.91 3.45
N LEU A 58 3.87 -0.98 3.57
CA LEU A 58 5.27 -1.34 3.72
C LEU A 58 5.51 -1.76 5.18
N THR A 59 5.76 -3.04 5.41
CA THR A 59 5.63 -3.63 6.76
C THR A 59 6.52 -2.98 7.81
N PHE A 60 6.01 -2.84 9.04
CA PHE A 60 6.76 -2.36 10.21
C PHE A 60 7.58 -1.09 9.88
N GLY A 61 8.90 -1.11 10.11
CA GLY A 61 9.84 -0.06 9.72
C GLY A 61 10.62 -0.33 8.44
N THR A 62 10.17 -1.24 7.56
CA THR A 62 10.95 -1.64 6.37
C THR A 62 11.25 -0.47 5.42
N SER A 63 10.33 0.50 5.30
CA SER A 63 10.53 1.69 4.47
C SER A 63 11.72 2.54 4.90
N ALA A 64 12.11 2.51 6.19
CA ALA A 64 13.29 3.20 6.69
C ALA A 64 14.62 2.54 6.27
N LEU A 65 14.57 1.32 5.71
CA LEU A 65 15.75 0.57 5.29
C LEU A 65 16.01 0.65 3.78
N TYR A 66 15.12 1.29 3.02
CA TYR A 66 15.26 1.36 1.56
C TYR A 66 16.10 2.57 1.15
N PRO A 67 16.91 2.48 0.08
CA PRO A 67 17.46 3.68 -0.55
C PRO A 67 16.33 4.63 -0.94
N GLU A 68 16.49 5.93 -0.67
CA GLU A 68 15.43 6.91 -0.87
C GLU A 68 14.89 6.93 -2.30
N SER A 69 15.78 6.86 -3.30
CA SER A 69 15.39 6.82 -4.72
C SER A 69 14.47 5.64 -5.02
N VAL A 70 14.82 4.45 -4.52
CA VAL A 70 14.03 3.22 -4.70
C VAL A 70 12.67 3.33 -4.01
N LEU A 71 12.63 3.88 -2.79
CA LEU A 71 11.37 4.07 -2.06
C LEU A 71 10.44 5.06 -2.79
N ARG A 72 10.97 6.19 -3.27
CA ARG A 72 10.21 7.18 -4.03
C ARG A 72 9.66 6.61 -5.33
N ASP A 73 10.48 5.89 -6.08
CA ASP A 73 10.06 5.23 -7.32
C ASP A 73 8.97 4.19 -7.06
N LYS A 74 9.09 3.45 -5.95
CA LYS A 74 8.10 2.44 -5.55
C LYS A 74 6.78 3.08 -5.18
N ILE A 75 6.78 4.11 -4.35
CA ILE A 75 5.59 4.87 -3.97
C ILE A 75 4.92 5.47 -5.21
N LYS A 76 5.70 6.09 -6.10
CA LYS A 76 5.21 6.67 -7.35
C LYS A 76 4.55 5.61 -8.24
N LEU A 77 5.17 4.43 -8.37
CA LEU A 77 4.62 3.31 -9.12
C LEU A 77 3.29 2.83 -8.52
N ILE A 78 3.23 2.58 -7.21
CA ILE A 78 2.01 2.13 -6.54
C ILE A 78 0.86 3.13 -6.75
N ARG A 79 1.15 4.42 -6.57
CA ARG A 79 0.18 5.50 -6.81
C ARG A 79 -0.28 5.61 -8.26
N PHE A 80 0.61 5.38 -9.22
CA PHE A 80 0.27 5.39 -10.65
C PHE A 80 -0.83 4.37 -10.97
N TYR A 81 -0.85 3.22 -10.29
CA TYR A 81 -1.91 2.21 -10.43
C TYR A 81 -3.16 2.48 -9.57
N GLY A 82 -3.28 3.67 -8.97
CA GLY A 82 -4.42 4.03 -8.14
C GLY A 82 -4.55 3.14 -6.90
N VAL A 83 -3.42 2.83 -6.28
CA VAL A 83 -3.32 2.07 -5.02
C VAL A 83 -2.73 3.01 -3.97
N ASP A 84 -3.31 3.00 -2.78
CA ASP A 84 -2.78 3.76 -1.66
C ASP A 84 -1.56 3.06 -1.04
N VAL A 85 -0.66 3.83 -0.45
CA VAL A 85 0.55 3.28 0.16
C VAL A 85 0.89 4.03 1.43
N TYR A 86 1.23 3.28 2.47
CA TYR A 86 1.59 3.83 3.77
C TYR A 86 2.70 3.02 4.48
N PRO A 87 3.50 3.65 5.34
CA PRO A 87 4.49 2.98 6.20
C PRO A 87 3.82 2.27 7.39
N GLY A 88 4.36 1.12 7.81
CA GLY A 88 3.79 0.35 8.91
C GLY A 88 3.76 1.10 10.25
N GLY A 89 2.76 0.79 11.08
CA GLY A 89 2.51 1.48 12.34
C GLY A 89 3.66 1.40 13.34
N THR A 90 4.46 0.33 13.33
CA THR A 90 5.68 0.26 14.16
C THR A 90 6.68 1.37 13.84
N LEU A 91 6.76 1.86 12.59
CA LEU A 91 7.59 3.01 12.28
C LEU A 91 7.04 4.30 12.89
N PHE A 92 5.72 4.46 12.89
CA PHE A 92 5.04 5.53 13.60
C PHE A 92 5.32 5.47 15.12
N GLU A 93 5.24 4.28 15.71
CA GLU A 93 5.54 4.07 17.13
C GLU A 93 6.99 4.45 17.48
N ILE A 94 7.96 4.10 16.62
CA ILE A 94 9.36 4.53 16.77
C ILE A 94 9.46 6.07 16.74
N ALA A 95 8.78 6.73 15.79
CA ALA A 95 8.80 8.18 15.68
C ALA A 95 8.18 8.86 16.92
N MET A 96 7.10 8.31 17.46
CA MET A 96 6.49 8.77 18.71
C MET A 96 7.44 8.62 19.89
N TRP A 97 8.02 7.43 20.05
CA TRP A 97 8.95 7.13 21.15
C TRP A 97 10.20 8.02 21.14
N GLN A 98 10.61 8.50 19.96
CA GLN A 98 11.76 9.38 19.78
C GLN A 98 11.41 10.89 19.78
N ASP A 99 10.16 11.26 20.04
CA ASP A 99 9.67 12.65 19.97
C ASP A 99 9.93 13.30 18.58
N LYS A 100 9.63 12.54 17.51
CA LYS A 100 9.83 12.91 16.10
C LYS A 100 8.57 12.80 15.24
N LEU A 101 7.38 12.81 15.85
CA LEU A 101 6.11 12.64 15.12
C LEU A 101 5.97 13.65 13.97
N GLU A 102 6.17 14.94 14.23
CA GLU A 102 5.98 15.98 13.22
C GLU A 102 6.94 15.79 12.04
N SER A 103 8.22 15.57 12.32
CA SER A 103 9.23 15.29 11.27
C SER A 103 8.93 14.01 10.50
N TYR A 104 8.39 12.97 11.15
CA TYR A 104 7.97 11.74 10.51
C TYR A 104 6.81 11.99 9.53
N LEU A 105 5.77 12.74 9.95
CA LEU A 105 4.64 13.06 9.09
C LEU A 105 5.05 13.92 7.89
N GLN A 106 5.88 14.93 8.12
CA GLN A 106 6.44 15.76 7.04
C GLN A 106 7.24 14.88 6.06
N ARG A 107 8.11 14.01 6.58
CA ARG A 107 8.92 13.14 5.74
C ARG A 107 8.08 12.14 4.94
N ALA A 108 7.03 11.59 5.54
CA ALA A 108 6.13 10.66 4.86
C ALA A 108 5.39 11.36 3.70
N ALA A 109 4.94 12.61 3.91
CA ALA A 109 4.34 13.43 2.87
C ALA A 109 5.33 13.76 1.74
N GLU A 110 6.57 14.15 2.09
CA GLU A 110 7.64 14.43 1.11
C GLU A 110 8.00 13.21 0.25
N LEU A 111 8.03 12.01 0.85
CA LEU A 111 8.25 10.75 0.13
C LEU A 111 7.08 10.38 -0.78
N GLY A 112 5.90 10.96 -0.52
CA GLY A 112 4.70 10.82 -1.33
C GLY A 112 3.77 9.70 -0.90
N PHE A 113 3.87 9.20 0.34
CA PHE A 113 2.88 8.28 0.91
C PHE A 113 1.48 8.91 0.90
N THR A 114 0.44 8.09 0.77
CA THR A 114 -0.96 8.56 0.72
C THR A 114 -1.73 8.34 2.02
N GLY A 115 -1.13 7.63 2.97
CA GLY A 115 -1.69 7.42 4.30
C GLY A 115 -0.63 7.16 5.36
N ILE A 116 -1.07 7.06 6.60
CA ILE A 116 -0.27 6.73 7.79
C ILE A 116 -1.05 5.69 8.60
N GLU A 117 -0.36 4.65 9.04
CA GLU A 117 -0.89 3.73 10.06
C GLU A 117 -0.48 4.25 11.44
N VAL A 118 -1.47 4.40 12.32
CA VAL A 118 -1.29 4.70 13.75
C VAL A 118 -1.57 3.41 14.51
N SER A 119 -0.63 3.01 15.38
CA SER A 119 -0.76 1.81 16.21
C SER A 119 -0.06 2.00 17.55
N ASP A 120 -0.43 1.15 18.52
CA ASP A 120 0.11 1.05 19.87
C ASP A 120 0.50 -0.41 20.19
N GLY A 121 0.92 -1.17 19.17
CA GLY A 121 1.19 -2.61 19.30
C GLY A 121 2.49 -2.94 20.02
N THR A 122 3.40 -1.97 20.15
CA THR A 122 4.74 -2.10 20.75
C THR A 122 4.92 -1.13 21.92
N ILE A 123 4.42 0.10 21.80
CA ILE A 123 4.44 1.11 22.87
C ILE A 123 3.01 1.44 23.31
N PRO A 124 2.77 1.70 24.61
CA PRO A 124 1.46 2.14 25.06
C PRO A 124 1.18 3.56 24.56
N LEU A 125 0.01 3.77 23.95
CA LEU A 125 -0.53 5.08 23.63
C LEU A 125 -1.81 5.30 24.44
N SER A 126 -2.01 6.52 24.94
CA SER A 126 -3.29 6.90 25.52
C SER A 126 -4.29 7.20 24.40
N ALA A 127 -5.51 6.67 24.54
CA ALA A 127 -6.64 6.96 23.65
C ALA A 127 -7.20 8.37 23.86
#